data_AF-A0A2T2UH48-F1
#
_entry.id   AF-A0A2T2UH48-F1
#
_cell.length_a   1.000
_cell.length_b   1.000
_cell.length_c   1.000
_cell.angle_alpha   90.00
_cell.angle_beta   90.00
_cell.angle_gamma   90.00
#
_symmetry.space_group_name_H-M   'P 1'
#
loop_
_entity.id
_entity.type
_entity.pdbx_description
1 polymer ?
#
loop_
_entity_poly.entity_id
_entity_poly.type
_entity_poly.pdbx_seq_one_letter_code
_entity_poly.pdbx_strand_id
1 'polypeptide(L)'
;MPVRVEAAQVRAERREELSEIIDRLYRRRSLQRLSTWDQLRYGPEVADYLRRRSRVYRRRSGDAGTEGPLPFALGFFRIPSGGALDPVADALPDPQPELIVRLLSEFLEPGARLVFGEGESEIGWVVKGEDELRRLNVEG
;
A
#
# COMPACT_ATOMS: atom_id res chain seq x y z
N MET A 1 -4.46 -12.78 1.75
CA MET A 1 -5.78 -12.16 1.60
C MET A 1 -5.96 -11.70 0.15
N PRO A 2 -6.99 -12.19 -0.54
CA PRO A 2 -7.32 -11.76 -1.91
C PRO A 2 -7.51 -10.25 -2.02
N VAL A 3 -7.20 -9.70 -3.19
CA VAL A 3 -7.34 -8.26 -3.47
C VAL A 3 -7.87 -8.04 -4.89
N ARG A 4 -8.84 -7.15 -5.02
CA ARG A 4 -9.33 -6.63 -6.29
C ARG A 4 -9.09 -5.13 -6.36
N VAL A 5 -8.64 -4.68 -7.52
CA VAL A 5 -8.34 -3.29 -7.80
C VAL A 5 -9.14 -2.86 -9.03
N GLU A 6 -9.89 -1.77 -8.92
CA GLU A 6 -10.74 -1.27 -10.00
C GLU A 6 -10.55 0.23 -10.17
N ALA A 7 -10.54 0.70 -11.42
CA ALA A 7 -10.41 2.12 -11.76
C ALA A 7 -9.22 2.82 -11.07
N ALA A 8 -8.15 2.09 -10.74
CA ALA A 8 -7.02 2.60 -9.98
C ALA A 8 -5.93 3.15 -10.90
N GLN A 9 -6.23 4.25 -11.57
CA GLN A 9 -5.23 4.95 -12.37
C GLN A 9 -4.22 5.65 -11.44
N VAL A 10 -2.92 5.46 -11.69
CA VAL A 10 -1.87 6.21 -11.00
C VAL A 10 -1.70 7.57 -11.67
N ARG A 11 -1.65 8.62 -10.86
CA ARG A 11 -1.35 9.99 -11.28
C ARG A 11 -0.04 10.02 -12.07
N ALA A 12 -0.05 10.66 -13.23
CA ALA A 12 1.06 10.57 -14.18
C ALA A 12 2.39 11.06 -13.57
N GLU A 13 2.34 12.16 -12.82
CA GLU A 13 3.46 12.81 -12.14
C GLU A 13 3.99 12.02 -10.93
N ARG A 14 3.21 11.05 -10.42
CA ARG A 14 3.57 10.22 -9.25
C ARG A 14 3.93 8.78 -9.60
N ARG A 15 3.86 8.41 -10.88
CA ARG A 15 4.03 7.04 -11.35
C ARG A 15 5.42 6.47 -11.03
N GLU A 16 6.46 7.24 -11.32
CA GLU A 16 7.85 6.83 -11.06
C GLU A 16 8.08 6.64 -9.56
N GLU A 17 7.65 7.61 -8.76
CA GLU A 17 7.77 7.56 -7.30
C GLU A 17 7.06 6.34 -6.69
N LEU A 18 5.83 6.04 -7.11
CA LEU A 18 5.12 4.84 -6.63
C LEU A 18 5.81 3.56 -7.09
N SER A 19 6.33 3.52 -8.32
CA SER A 19 7.05 2.35 -8.84
C SER A 19 8.31 2.05 -8.02
N GLU A 20 9.07 3.08 -7.63
CA GLU A 20 10.23 2.92 -6.75
C GLU A 20 9.85 2.37 -5.36
N ILE A 21 8.76 2.88 -4.78
CA ILE A 21 8.26 2.41 -3.49
C ILE A 21 7.87 0.93 -3.58
N ILE A 22 7.11 0.55 -4.60
CA ILE A 22 6.69 -0.84 -4.86
C ILE A 22 7.92 -1.75 -5.01
N ASP A 23 8.87 -1.41 -5.88
CA ASP A 23 10.07 -2.23 -6.11
C ASP A 23 10.88 -2.39 -4.82
N ARG A 24 11.08 -1.31 -4.07
CA ARG A 24 11.82 -1.37 -2.80
C ARG A 24 11.12 -2.26 -1.77
N LEU A 25 9.80 -2.14 -1.61
CA LEU A 25 9.04 -2.98 -0.69
C LEU A 25 9.03 -4.45 -1.14
N TYR A 26 8.94 -4.71 -2.45
CA TYR A 26 9.03 -6.05 -3.00
C TYR A 26 10.40 -6.69 -2.71
N ARG A 27 11.50 -6.00 -2.96
CA ARG A 27 12.87 -6.49 -2.66
C ARG A 27 13.09 -6.74 -1.18
N ARG A 28 12.41 -5.97 -0.32
CA ARG A 28 12.48 -6.08 1.14
C ARG A 28 11.40 -6.97 1.74
N ARG A 29 10.54 -7.62 0.94
CA ARG A 29 9.47 -8.50 1.44
C ARG A 29 9.99 -9.68 2.28
N SER A 30 11.24 -10.09 2.08
CA SER A 30 11.88 -11.12 2.90
C SER A 30 12.18 -10.65 4.32
N LEU A 31 12.17 -9.33 4.62
CA LEU A 31 12.32 -8.79 5.97
C LEU A 31 11.23 -9.33 6.91
N GLN A 32 10.00 -9.54 6.42
CA GLN A 32 8.92 -10.18 7.21
C GLN A 32 9.25 -11.61 7.66
N ARG A 33 10.23 -12.26 7.02
CA ARG A 33 10.67 -13.63 7.33
C ARG A 33 12.00 -13.66 8.09
N LEU A 34 12.61 -12.50 8.38
CA LEU A 34 13.84 -12.45 9.15
C LEU A 34 13.56 -12.55 10.65
N SER A 35 14.63 -12.78 11.42
CA SER A 35 14.56 -12.77 12.87
C SER A 35 14.03 -11.44 13.40
N THR A 36 13.42 -11.43 14.59
CA THR A 36 12.94 -10.21 15.25
C THR A 36 14.04 -9.15 15.35
N TRP A 37 15.29 -9.55 15.53
CA TRP A 37 16.44 -8.65 15.64
C TRP A 37 16.77 -7.95 14.32
N ASP A 38 16.68 -8.68 13.20
CA ASP A 38 16.87 -8.11 11.87
C ASP A 38 15.71 -7.20 11.48
N GLN A 39 14.48 -7.54 11.87
CA GLN A 39 13.31 -6.68 11.65
C GLN A 39 13.47 -5.33 12.38
N LEU A 40 13.89 -5.35 13.65
CA LEU A 40 14.20 -4.16 14.44
C LEU A 40 15.34 -3.33 13.81
N ARG A 41 16.30 -3.99 13.15
CA ARG A 41 17.41 -3.32 12.49
C ARG A 41 17.01 -2.62 11.20
N TYR A 42 16.24 -3.28 10.34
CA TYR A 42 15.94 -2.79 8.98
C TYR A 42 14.59 -2.07 8.86
N GLY A 43 13.67 -2.29 9.80
CA GLY A 43 12.35 -1.67 9.83
C GLY A 43 12.39 -0.15 9.86
N PRO A 44 13.19 0.49 10.74
CA PRO A 44 13.32 1.95 10.79
C PRO A 44 13.78 2.56 9.46
N GLU A 45 14.70 1.92 8.74
CA GLU A 45 15.19 2.42 7.44
C GLU A 45 14.09 2.44 6.37
N VAL A 46 13.24 1.41 6.36
CA VAL A 46 12.10 1.32 5.43
C VAL A 46 11.03 2.34 5.82
N ALA A 47 10.71 2.46 7.12
CA ALA A 47 9.77 3.46 7.61
C ALA A 47 10.22 4.88 7.27
N ASP A 48 11.49 5.21 7.49
CA ASP A 48 12.05 6.53 7.14
C ASP A 48 12.08 6.79 5.63
N TYR A 49 12.34 5.76 4.82
CA TYR A 49 12.22 5.86 3.37
C TYR A 49 10.79 6.23 2.95
N LEU A 50 9.78 5.58 3.54
CA LEU A 50 8.37 5.90 3.28
C LEU A 50 7.98 7.28 3.80
N ARG A 51 8.40 7.67 5.03
CA ARG A 51 8.15 9.01 5.57
C ARG A 51 8.67 10.10 4.65
N ARG A 52 9.82 9.91 4.00
CA ARG A 52 10.40 10.90 3.06
C ARG A 52 9.59 11.07 1.77
N ARG A 53 8.94 10.01 1.27
CA ARG A 53 8.26 9.98 -0.03
C ARG A 53 6.72 10.05 0.03
N SER A 54 6.13 9.69 1.17
CA SER A 54 4.68 9.75 1.35
C SER A 54 4.33 10.67 2.51
N ARG A 55 3.58 11.73 2.20
CA ARG A 55 3.00 12.63 3.20
C ARG A 55 1.96 11.91 4.02
N VAL A 56 1.15 11.04 3.39
CA VAL A 56 0.12 10.25 4.07
C VAL A 56 0.77 9.31 5.08
N TYR A 57 1.79 8.54 4.65
CA TYR A 57 2.51 7.65 5.54
C TYR A 57 3.12 8.41 6.71
N ARG A 58 3.81 9.53 6.44
CA ARG A 58 4.43 10.37 7.49
C ARG A 58 3.43 10.82 8.56
N ARG A 59 2.22 11.23 8.17
CA ARG A 59 1.17 11.65 9.12
C ARG A 59 0.65 10.49 9.99
N ARG A 60 0.75 9.24 9.50
CA ARG A 60 0.15 8.07 10.14
C ARG A 60 1.15 7.18 10.89
N SER A 61 2.42 7.22 10.51
CA SER A 61 3.47 6.32 11.01
C SER A 61 4.12 6.72 12.34
N GLY A 62 3.55 7.70 13.05
CA GLY A 62 4.18 8.31 14.23
C GLY A 62 5.53 8.98 13.93
N ASP A 63 6.25 9.37 14.99
CA ASP A 63 7.52 10.09 14.91
C ASP A 63 8.67 9.26 14.31
N ALA A 64 9.66 9.95 13.74
CA ALA A 64 10.88 9.34 13.21
C ALA A 64 11.63 8.52 14.29
N GLY A 65 12.17 7.35 13.93
CA GLY A 65 12.88 6.46 14.86
C GLY A 65 12.01 5.42 15.58
N THR A 66 10.69 5.40 15.34
CA THR A 66 9.79 4.30 15.75
C THR A 66 9.61 3.27 14.64
N GLU A 67 9.32 2.00 15.00
CA GLU A 67 8.81 0.98 14.07
C GLU A 67 7.42 1.41 13.57
N GLY A 68 7.39 2.28 12.56
CA GLY A 68 6.16 2.57 11.83
C GLY A 68 5.66 1.30 11.12
N PRO A 69 4.34 1.14 10.93
CA PRO A 69 3.81 -0.06 10.28
C PRO A 69 4.36 -0.18 8.86
N LEU A 70 4.84 -1.36 8.48
CA LEU A 70 5.50 -1.58 7.18
C LEU A 70 4.54 -2.24 6.19
N PRO A 71 4.08 -1.53 5.15
CA PRO A 71 3.10 -2.06 4.19
C PRO A 71 3.78 -2.91 3.11
N PHE A 72 4.53 -3.97 3.47
CA PHE A 72 5.28 -4.78 2.51
C PHE A 72 4.41 -5.43 1.43
N ALA A 73 3.14 -5.68 1.72
CA ALA A 73 2.17 -6.16 0.76
C ALA A 73 1.98 -5.20 -0.44
N LEU A 74 2.29 -3.91 -0.31
CA LEU A 74 2.34 -2.97 -1.44
C LEU A 74 3.37 -3.37 -2.51
N GLY A 75 4.42 -4.11 -2.13
CA GLY A 75 5.38 -4.68 -3.09
C GLY A 75 4.78 -5.73 -4.03
N PHE A 76 3.56 -6.23 -3.76
CA PHE A 76 2.85 -7.18 -4.63
C PHE A 76 1.87 -6.50 -5.57
N PHE A 77 2.09 -5.22 -5.85
CA PHE A 77 1.44 -4.50 -6.93
C PHE A 77 2.46 -4.19 -8.04
N ARG A 78 1.96 -3.79 -9.19
CA ARG A 78 2.75 -3.25 -10.30
C ARG A 78 1.98 -2.14 -10.97
N ILE A 79 2.69 -1.37 -11.79
CA ILE A 79 2.08 -0.37 -12.66
C ILE A 79 2.52 -0.72 -14.08
N PRO A 80 1.68 -1.37 -14.90
CA PRO A 80 1.98 -1.63 -16.31
C PRO A 80 2.10 -0.32 -17.10
N SER A 81 2.50 -0.40 -18.37
CA SER A 81 2.64 0.76 -19.26
C SER A 81 1.39 1.66 -19.33
N GLY A 82 0.19 1.06 -19.22
CA GLY A 82 -1.09 1.77 -19.15
C GLY A 82 -1.29 2.65 -17.90
N GLY A 83 -0.49 2.46 -16.84
CA GLY A 83 -0.52 3.29 -15.64
C GLY A 83 -1.58 2.92 -14.60
N ALA A 84 -2.38 1.88 -14.85
CA ALA A 84 -3.26 1.32 -13.85
C ALA A 84 -2.45 0.54 -12.81
N LEU A 85 -2.88 0.59 -11.55
CA LEU A 85 -2.30 -0.23 -10.49
C LEU A 85 -2.93 -1.63 -10.53
N ASP A 86 -2.09 -2.66 -10.64
CA ASP A 86 -2.53 -4.06 -10.68
C ASP A 86 -1.86 -4.88 -9.56
N PRO A 87 -2.58 -5.79 -8.89
CA PRO A 87 -1.95 -6.81 -8.06
C PRO A 87 -1.20 -7.82 -8.94
N VAL A 88 -0.08 -8.36 -8.45
CA VAL A 88 0.70 -9.42 -9.12
C VAL A 88 0.61 -10.78 -8.44
N ALA A 89 -0.20 -10.89 -7.39
CA ALA A 89 -0.46 -12.12 -6.66
C ALA A 89 -1.95 -12.25 -6.36
N ASP A 90 -2.46 -13.49 -6.39
CA ASP A 90 -3.87 -13.78 -6.10
C ASP A 90 -4.25 -13.40 -4.66
N ALA A 91 -3.28 -13.42 -3.74
CA ALA A 91 -3.47 -13.05 -2.36
C ALA A 91 -2.24 -12.32 -1.79
N LEU A 92 -2.48 -11.24 -1.05
CA LEU A 92 -1.47 -10.47 -0.35
C LEU A 92 -1.14 -11.07 1.03
N PRO A 93 0.15 -11.16 1.42
CA PRO A 93 0.54 -11.57 2.76
C PRO A 93 0.44 -10.40 3.75
N ASP A 94 -0.30 -10.59 4.86
CA ASP A 94 -0.48 -9.62 5.95
C ASP A 94 -0.61 -8.14 5.49
N PRO A 95 -1.65 -7.82 4.70
CA PRO A 95 -1.63 -6.59 3.93
C PRO A 95 -1.93 -5.31 4.69
N GLN A 96 -2.44 -5.35 5.93
CA GLN A 96 -2.88 -4.14 6.63
C GLN A 96 -3.72 -3.21 5.72
N PRO A 97 -4.88 -3.68 5.23
CA PRO A 97 -5.54 -3.15 4.04
C PRO A 97 -5.82 -1.65 4.09
N GLU A 98 -6.29 -1.12 5.23
CA GLU A 98 -6.53 0.33 5.35
C GLU A 98 -5.25 1.16 5.16
N LEU A 99 -4.11 0.71 5.71
CA LEU A 99 -2.83 1.40 5.55
C LEU A 99 -2.40 1.42 4.08
N ILE A 100 -2.57 0.30 3.36
CA ILE A 100 -2.29 0.24 1.91
C ILE A 100 -3.14 1.24 1.15
N VAL A 101 -4.47 1.23 1.34
CA VAL A 101 -5.35 2.14 0.59
C VAL A 101 -5.05 3.60 0.93
N ARG A 102 -4.80 3.92 2.20
CA ARG A 102 -4.42 5.28 2.61
C ARG A 102 -3.13 5.73 1.93
N LEU A 103 -2.09 4.91 1.95
CA LEU A 103 -0.84 5.25 1.26
C LEU A 103 -1.09 5.43 -0.24
N LEU A 104 -1.81 4.50 -0.87
CA LEU A 104 -2.13 4.57 -2.30
C LEU A 104 -2.98 5.78 -2.69
N SER A 105 -3.80 6.32 -1.79
CA SER A 105 -4.62 7.51 -2.06
C SER A 105 -3.80 8.76 -2.44
N GLU A 106 -2.52 8.82 -2.03
CA GLU A 106 -1.58 9.88 -2.43
C GLU A 106 -1.18 9.78 -3.91
N PHE A 107 -1.24 8.58 -4.49
CA PHE A 107 -0.72 8.27 -5.81
C PHE A 107 -1.82 8.00 -6.84
N LEU A 108 -3.01 7.60 -6.40
CA LEU A 108 -4.12 7.24 -7.26
C LEU A 108 -5.03 8.43 -7.57
N GLU A 109 -5.64 8.39 -8.76
CA GLU A 109 -6.73 9.27 -9.13
C GLU A 109 -7.99 8.99 -8.27
N PRO A 110 -8.79 10.02 -7.96
CA PRO A 110 -10.08 9.82 -7.30
C PRO A 110 -10.98 8.87 -8.08
N GLY A 111 -11.69 7.99 -7.36
CA GLY A 111 -12.55 6.96 -7.94
C GLY A 111 -11.94 5.56 -7.91
N ALA A 112 -10.63 5.43 -7.69
CA ALA A 112 -9.97 4.15 -7.50
C ALA A 112 -10.61 3.35 -6.36
N ARG A 113 -10.80 2.05 -6.58
CA ARG A 113 -11.37 1.12 -5.59
C ARG A 113 -10.41 0.00 -5.31
N LEU A 114 -10.27 -0.32 -4.03
CA LEU A 114 -9.52 -1.47 -3.55
C LEU A 114 -10.41 -2.26 -2.61
N VAL A 115 -10.59 -3.54 -2.90
CA VAL A 115 -11.39 -4.48 -2.12
C VAL A 115 -10.49 -5.63 -1.71
N PHE A 116 -10.53 -6.01 -0.44
CA PHE A 116 -9.72 -7.07 0.12
C PHE A 116 -10.61 -8.11 0.80
N GLY A 117 -10.19 -9.36 0.74
CA GLY A 117 -11.00 -10.50 1.21
C GLY A 117 -11.89 -11.06 0.11
N GLU A 118 -12.75 -12.01 0.49
CA GLU A 118 -13.73 -12.67 -0.38
C GLU A 118 -15.02 -12.91 0.40
N GLY A 119 -16.17 -12.86 -0.29
CA GLY A 119 -17.49 -13.13 0.29
C GLY A 119 -17.89 -12.13 1.39
N GLU A 120 -18.49 -12.63 2.45
CA GLU A 120 -19.04 -11.80 3.55
C GLU A 120 -17.96 -11.06 4.38
N SER A 121 -16.69 -11.41 4.22
CA SER A 121 -15.56 -10.78 4.90
C SER A 121 -14.87 -9.70 4.06
N GLU A 122 -15.45 -9.32 2.92
CA GLU A 122 -14.89 -8.30 2.06
C GLU A 122 -14.89 -6.92 2.72
N ILE A 123 -13.76 -6.24 2.61
CA ILE A 123 -13.56 -4.89 3.09
C ILE A 123 -12.98 -4.06 1.95
N GLY A 124 -13.65 -2.96 1.61
CA GLY A 124 -13.26 -2.15 0.48
C GLY A 124 -13.32 -0.66 0.74
N TRP A 125 -12.59 0.10 -0.07
CA TRP A 125 -12.54 1.55 0.00
C TRP A 125 -12.54 2.16 -1.39
N VAL A 126 -13.10 3.36 -1.50
CA VAL A 126 -12.97 4.26 -2.65
C VAL A 126 -12.06 5.42 -2.25
N VAL A 127 -11.08 5.70 -3.09
CA VAL A 127 -10.24 6.90 -2.99
C VAL A 127 -11.06 8.12 -3.44
N LYS A 128 -11.15 9.14 -2.59
CA LYS A 128 -11.79 10.43 -2.90
C LYS A 128 -10.75 11.54 -3.13
N GLY A 129 -9.61 11.41 -2.47
CA GLY A 129 -8.47 12.32 -2.56
C GLY A 129 -7.32 11.79 -1.70
N GLU A 130 -6.28 12.61 -1.51
CA GLU A 130 -5.14 12.26 -0.64
C GLU A 130 -5.61 12.07 0.81
N ASP A 131 -5.38 10.88 1.38
CA ASP A 131 -5.84 10.41 2.70
C ASP A 131 -7.36 10.47 2.94
N GLU A 132 -8.13 10.75 1.88
CA GLU A 132 -9.60 10.80 1.92
C GLU A 132 -10.17 9.52 1.32
N LEU A 133 -10.66 8.65 2.20
CA LEU A 133 -11.21 7.35 1.84
C LEU A 133 -12.67 7.25 2.26
N ARG A 134 -13.48 6.59 1.42
CA ARG A 134 -14.83 6.17 1.79
C ARG A 134 -14.91 4.65 1.81
N ARG A 135 -15.36 4.08 2.93
CA ARG A 135 -15.67 2.65 3.00
C ARG A 135 -16.71 2.27 1.94
N LEU A 136 -16.47 1.16 1.27
CA LEU A 136 -17.48 0.49 0.45
C LEU A 136 -18.37 -0.33 1.38
N ASN A 137 -19.67 -0.20 1.19
CA ASN A 137 -20.59 -1.23 1.65
C ASN A 137 -20.45 -2.35 0.63
N VAL A 138 -19.74 -3.41 1.01
CA VAL A 138 -19.73 -4.63 0.21
C VAL A 138 -20.99 -5.37 0.64
N GLU A 139 -22.06 -5.22 -0.13
CA GLU A 139 -23.26 -6.04 0.05
C GLU A 139 -22.91 -7.45 -0.45
N GLY A 140 -23.06 -8.44 0.43
CA GLY A 140 -22.88 -9.86 0.11
C GLY A 140 -23.97 -10.41 -0.78
#